data_AF-X0X8Y8-F1
#
_entry.id   AF-X0X8Y8-F1
#
_cell.length_a   1.000
_cell.length_b   1.000
_cell.length_c   1.000
_cell.angle_alpha   90.00
_cell.angle_beta   90.00
_cell.angle_gamma   90.00
#
_symmetry.space_group_name_H-M   'P 1'
#
loop_
_entity.id
_entity.type
_entity.pdbx_description
1 polymer ?
#
loop_
_entity_poly.entity_id
_entity_poly.type
_entity_poly.pdbx_seq_one_letter_code
_entity_poly.pdbx_strand_id
1 'polypeptide(L)'
;PQRASREWETPKSNTVNLGADNSQLGPGWYLMHDEGDRHYRWFAKEASLSLAAPQEKGCSLRIVTGNDYYDLKKVGLHVLVDDEEIAHLFPEEGWNTYRFPLPGAGRDHIRLKLWADDLYSADYTGELTDLSFKVKEVAVE
;
A
#
# COMPACT_ATOMS: atom_id res chain seq x y z
N PRO A 1 1.69 25.20 17.83
CA PRO A 1 1.18 25.94 16.64
C PRO A 1 0.45 24.99 15.69
N GLN A 2 -0.88 25.07 15.70
CA GLN A 2 -1.77 24.41 14.74
C GLN A 2 -1.36 24.83 13.32
N ARG A 3 -0.71 23.94 12.57
CA ARG A 3 -0.48 24.13 11.13
C ARG A 3 -1.23 23.06 10.38
N ALA A 4 -2.43 23.46 9.96
CA ALA A 4 -3.20 22.95 8.86
C ALA A 4 -3.19 21.42 8.70
N SER A 5 -4.08 20.78 9.46
CA SER A 5 -4.90 19.70 8.91
C SER A 5 -5.66 20.28 7.71
N ARG A 6 -4.98 20.45 6.56
CA ARG A 6 -5.68 20.52 5.27
C ARG A 6 -6.46 19.23 5.21
N GLU A 7 -7.78 19.35 5.17
CA GLU A 7 -8.70 18.23 5.01
C GLU A 7 -8.19 17.39 3.84
N TRP A 8 -7.59 16.25 4.18
CA TRP A 8 -7.02 15.32 3.24
C TRP A 8 -8.17 14.79 2.39
N GLU A 9 -8.16 15.05 1.09
CA GLU A 9 -9.19 14.52 0.20
C GLU A 9 -9.06 13.00 0.13
N THR A 10 -9.91 12.30 0.88
CA THR A 10 -10.20 10.88 0.64
C THR A 10 -10.73 10.76 -0.80
N PRO A 11 -10.02 10.07 -1.72
CA PRO A 11 -10.40 10.09 -3.12
C PRO A 11 -11.75 9.41 -3.35
N LYS A 12 -12.60 9.99 -4.21
CA LYS A 12 -13.80 9.32 -4.73
C LYS A 12 -13.50 8.30 -5.84
N SER A 13 -12.25 8.19 -6.30
CA SER A 13 -11.84 7.23 -7.34
C SER A 13 -10.63 6.38 -6.93
N ASN A 14 -10.77 5.07 -7.17
CA ASN A 14 -9.73 4.05 -7.07
C ASN A 14 -8.70 4.31 -8.18
N THR A 15 -7.49 4.78 -7.86
CA THR A 15 -6.42 4.82 -8.87
C THR A 15 -5.24 3.91 -8.57
N VAL A 16 -5.21 3.22 -7.41
CA VAL A 16 -4.42 1.99 -7.31
C VAL A 16 -5.08 1.00 -8.24
N ASN A 17 -4.32 0.38 -9.14
CA ASN A 17 -4.85 -0.72 -9.92
C ASN A 17 -5.05 -1.90 -8.97
N LEU A 18 -6.31 -2.22 -8.66
CA LEU A 18 -6.66 -3.27 -7.71
C LEU A 18 -6.87 -4.65 -8.36
N GLY A 19 -6.55 -4.80 -9.65
CA GLY A 19 -6.52 -6.08 -10.38
C GLY A 19 -7.85 -6.79 -10.60
N ALA A 20 -8.83 -6.62 -9.71
CA ALA A 20 -10.14 -7.28 -9.73
C ALA A 20 -11.29 -6.28 -9.51
N ASP A 21 -12.35 -6.44 -10.30
CA ASP A 21 -13.60 -5.69 -10.17
C ASP A 21 -14.18 -5.84 -8.76
N ASN A 22 -14.73 -4.75 -8.20
CA ASN A 22 -15.24 -4.62 -6.82
C ASN A 22 -14.20 -4.51 -5.69
N SER A 23 -12.91 -4.45 -5.99
CA SER A 23 -11.90 -4.11 -5.00
C SER A 23 -11.98 -2.64 -4.59
N GLN A 24 -11.69 -2.33 -3.33
CA GLN A 24 -11.85 -0.99 -2.75
C GLN A 24 -10.66 -0.61 -1.85
N LEU A 25 -10.25 0.65 -1.92
CA LEU A 25 -9.35 1.23 -0.93
C LEU A 25 -10.10 1.43 0.39
N GLY A 26 -9.48 1.00 1.49
CA GLY A 26 -9.90 1.31 2.85
C GLY A 26 -9.25 2.62 3.36
N PRO A 27 -9.17 2.85 4.68
CA PRO A 27 -8.42 3.96 5.24
C PRO A 27 -6.90 3.86 5.02
N GLY A 28 -6.21 5.00 5.13
CA GLY A 28 -4.75 5.11 5.18
C GLY A 28 -4.05 5.50 3.88
N TRP A 29 -4.80 5.71 2.80
CA TRP A 29 -4.26 6.10 1.50
C TRP A 29 -4.26 7.61 1.28
N TYR A 30 -3.17 8.11 0.72
CA TYR A 30 -2.99 9.53 0.35
C TYR A 30 -2.65 9.66 -1.13
N LEU A 31 -3.08 10.76 -1.75
CA LEU A 31 -2.78 11.09 -3.14
C LEU A 31 -1.30 11.42 -3.32
N MET A 32 -0.72 11.00 -4.43
CA MET A 32 0.51 11.59 -4.95
C MET A 32 0.21 13.03 -5.40
N HIS A 33 1.09 13.98 -5.08
CA HIS A 33 0.95 15.37 -5.51
C HIS A 33 1.44 15.61 -6.95
N ASP A 34 2.27 14.71 -7.49
CA ASP A 34 2.78 14.81 -8.86
C ASP A 34 1.73 14.36 -9.88
N GLU A 35 1.45 15.22 -10.86
CA GLU A 35 0.42 14.97 -11.88
C GLU A 35 0.70 13.73 -12.74
N GLY A 36 1.96 13.35 -12.92
CA GLY A 36 2.37 12.13 -13.65
C GLY A 36 2.06 10.82 -12.90
N ASP A 37 1.84 10.90 -11.59
CA ASP A 37 1.84 9.75 -10.69
C ASP A 37 0.49 9.53 -10.00
N ARG A 38 -0.58 10.11 -10.58
CA ARG A 38 -1.95 10.00 -10.05
C ARG A 38 -2.47 8.56 -9.90
N HIS A 39 -1.83 7.58 -10.53
CA HIS A 39 -2.12 6.14 -10.43
C HIS A 39 -1.49 5.46 -9.20
N TYR A 40 -0.74 6.19 -8.38
CA TYR A 40 -0.11 5.64 -7.19
C TYR A 40 -0.74 6.23 -5.94
N ARG A 41 -0.56 5.53 -4.81
CA ARG A 41 -0.95 6.02 -3.49
C ARG A 41 0.18 5.86 -2.51
N TRP A 42 0.34 6.86 -1.65
CA TRP A 42 1.16 6.73 -0.46
C TRP A 42 0.32 6.19 0.69
N PHE A 43 0.99 5.56 1.64
CA PHE A 43 0.50 5.48 3.00
C PHE A 43 1.61 5.83 3.98
N ALA A 44 1.22 6.40 5.12
CA ALA A 44 2.12 6.74 6.20
C ALA A 44 2.39 5.48 7.04
N LYS A 45 1.59 5.20 8.08
CA LYS A 45 1.86 4.07 8.96
C LYS A 45 1.16 2.78 8.54
N GLU A 46 -0.09 2.91 8.15
CA GLU A 46 -0.95 1.80 7.82
C GLU A 46 -1.87 2.21 6.68
N ALA A 47 -2.15 1.28 5.79
CA ALA A 47 -3.27 1.36 4.87
C ALA A 47 -3.95 0.01 4.72
N SER A 48 -5.24 0.04 4.42
CA SER A 48 -6.03 -1.17 4.23
C SER A 48 -6.77 -1.14 2.91
N LEU A 49 -7.07 -2.31 2.37
CA LEU A 49 -7.87 -2.46 1.17
C LEU A 49 -8.65 -3.77 1.20
N SER A 50 -9.79 -3.78 0.52
CA SER A 50 -10.62 -4.97 0.34
C SER A 50 -10.44 -5.43 -1.10
N LEU A 51 -9.94 -6.65 -1.30
CA LEU A 51 -9.72 -7.22 -2.63
C LEU A 51 -10.74 -8.30 -2.89
N ALA A 52 -11.33 -8.29 -4.08
CA ALA A 52 -12.03 -9.46 -4.58
C ALA A 52 -11.01 -10.59 -4.77
N ALA A 53 -11.32 -11.76 -4.26
CA ALA A 53 -10.47 -12.95 -4.37
C ALA A 53 -11.26 -14.06 -5.09
N PRO A 54 -10.68 -14.73 -6.09
CA PRO A 54 -11.32 -15.89 -6.70
C PRO A 54 -11.53 -16.99 -5.66
N GLN A 55 -12.63 -17.73 -5.77
CA GLN A 55 -12.84 -18.95 -4.97
C GLN A 55 -11.91 -20.12 -5.37
N GLU A 56 -11.05 -19.91 -6.36
CA GLU A 56 -10.14 -20.91 -6.89
C GLU A 56 -8.98 -21.20 -5.93
N LYS A 57 -8.47 -22.42 -5.97
CA LYS A 57 -7.30 -22.82 -5.18
C LYS A 57 -6.03 -22.38 -5.89
N GLY A 58 -5.11 -21.80 -5.11
CA GLY A 58 -3.75 -21.48 -5.59
C GLY A 58 -3.52 -20.03 -5.98
N CYS A 59 -4.44 -19.12 -5.64
CA CYS A 59 -4.23 -17.69 -5.86
C CYS A 59 -3.04 -17.14 -5.05
N SER A 60 -2.50 -16.05 -5.56
CA SER A 60 -1.42 -15.29 -4.97
C SER A 60 -1.76 -13.81 -4.92
N LEU A 61 -1.17 -13.12 -3.94
CA LEU A 61 -1.22 -11.67 -3.83
C LEU A 61 0.02 -11.09 -4.48
N ARG A 62 -0.16 -10.22 -5.48
CA ARG A 62 0.90 -9.41 -6.06
C ARG A 62 0.82 -7.99 -5.55
N ILE A 63 1.95 -7.46 -5.07
CA ILE A 63 2.09 -6.06 -4.67
C ILE A 63 3.24 -5.44 -5.46
N VAL A 64 2.97 -4.29 -6.08
CA VAL A 64 3.99 -3.43 -6.69
C VAL A 64 4.13 -2.19 -5.82
N THR A 65 5.25 -2.08 -5.11
CA THR A 65 5.53 -1.01 -4.16
C THR A 65 6.90 -0.41 -4.39
N GLY A 66 7.05 0.88 -4.12
CA GLY A 66 8.32 1.57 -4.22
C GLY A 66 8.69 2.34 -2.97
N ASN A 67 9.99 2.48 -2.78
CA ASN A 67 10.60 3.16 -1.66
C ASN A 67 11.71 4.10 -2.15
N ASP A 68 11.42 5.39 -2.27
CA ASP A 68 12.41 6.37 -2.77
C ASP A 68 13.51 6.68 -1.74
N TYR A 69 13.33 6.25 -0.49
CA TYR A 69 14.17 6.67 0.63
C TYR A 69 14.90 5.49 1.29
N TYR A 70 15.00 4.36 0.59
CA TYR A 70 15.62 3.14 1.09
C TYR A 70 17.05 3.37 1.61
N ASP A 71 17.85 4.15 0.88
CA ASP A 71 19.24 4.45 1.23
C ASP A 71 19.38 5.38 2.44
N LEU A 72 18.35 6.18 2.75
CA LEU A 72 18.34 7.06 3.92
C LEU A 72 18.05 6.28 5.20
N LYS A 73 17.08 5.38 5.13
CA LYS A 73 16.63 4.57 6.27
C LYS A 73 15.91 3.34 5.75
N LYS A 74 16.29 2.16 6.23
CA LYS A 74 15.56 0.93 5.92
C LYS A 74 14.31 0.86 6.79
N VAL A 75 13.14 0.98 6.15
CA VAL A 75 11.83 0.79 6.76
C VAL A 75 11.26 -0.54 6.28
N GLY A 76 10.75 -1.36 7.20
CA GLY A 76 10.09 -2.61 6.86
C GLY A 76 8.61 -2.42 6.53
N LEU A 77 8.10 -3.28 5.64
CA LEU A 77 6.72 -3.36 5.20
C LEU A 77 6.12 -4.70 5.60
N HIS A 78 5.13 -4.68 6.48
CA HIS A 78 4.31 -5.82 6.82
C HIS A 78 3.11 -5.91 5.90
N VAL A 79 2.81 -7.13 5.46
CA VAL A 79 1.66 -7.46 4.62
C VAL A 79 0.81 -8.45 5.38
N LEU A 80 -0.40 -8.04 5.73
CA LEU A 80 -1.35 -8.86 6.49
C LEU A 80 -2.60 -9.11 5.66
N VAL A 81 -3.05 -10.36 5.62
CA VAL A 81 -4.32 -10.77 5.01
C VAL A 81 -5.24 -11.28 6.11
N ASP A 82 -6.42 -10.68 6.22
CA ASP A 82 -7.41 -10.99 7.24
C ASP A 82 -6.82 -11.00 8.67
N ASP A 83 -5.97 -10.00 8.94
CA ASP A 83 -5.23 -9.79 10.20
C ASP A 83 -4.13 -10.84 10.50
N GLU A 84 -3.84 -11.76 9.58
CA GLU A 84 -2.69 -12.67 9.64
C GLU A 84 -1.53 -12.13 8.79
N GLU A 85 -0.34 -11.99 9.38
CA GLU A 85 0.85 -11.56 8.65
C GLU A 85 1.35 -12.66 7.70
N ILE A 86 1.43 -12.33 6.41
CA ILE A 86 1.90 -13.24 5.37
C ILE A 86 3.30 -12.90 4.87
N ALA A 87 3.77 -11.67 5.13
CA ALA A 87 5.12 -11.23 4.78
C ALA A 87 5.58 -10.01 5.59
N HIS A 88 6.90 -9.95 5.79
CA HIS A 88 7.65 -8.76 6.22
C HIS A 88 8.79 -8.51 5.22
N LEU A 89 8.81 -7.32 4.62
CA LEU A 89 9.64 -7.00 3.46
C LEU A 89 10.44 -5.73 3.72
N PHE A 90 11.53 -5.55 2.97
CA PHE A 90 12.26 -4.28 2.91
C PHE A 90 12.35 -3.82 1.45
N PRO A 91 11.33 -3.10 0.94
CA PRO A 91 11.33 -2.59 -0.42
C PRO A 91 12.56 -1.72 -0.71
N GLU A 92 13.32 -2.09 -1.74
CA GLU A 92 14.51 -1.37 -2.19
C GLU A 92 14.14 -0.10 -2.96
N GLU A 93 15.15 0.69 -3.36
CA GLU A 93 14.96 1.87 -4.20
C GLU A 93 14.24 1.52 -5.51
N GLY A 94 13.27 2.37 -5.90
CA GLY A 94 12.49 2.18 -7.12
C GLY A 94 11.30 1.21 -6.95
N TRP A 95 10.79 0.67 -8.06
CA TRP A 95 9.61 -0.21 -8.04
C TRP A 95 9.99 -1.68 -7.85
N ASN A 96 9.43 -2.28 -6.81
CA ASN A 96 9.61 -3.67 -6.44
C ASN A 96 8.30 -4.44 -6.65
N THR A 97 8.39 -5.66 -7.17
CA THR A 97 7.24 -6.56 -7.32
C THR A 97 7.40 -7.76 -6.40
N TYR A 98 6.44 -7.95 -5.50
CA TYR A 98 6.39 -9.08 -4.60
C TYR A 98 5.16 -9.95 -4.87
N ARG A 99 5.30 -11.26 -4.62
CA ARG A 99 4.22 -12.24 -4.76
C ARG A 99 4.17 -13.15 -3.54
N PHE A 100 2.98 -13.35 -3.00
CA PHE A 100 2.74 -14.15 -1.81
C PHE A 100 1.64 -15.17 -2.08
N PRO A 101 1.79 -16.44 -1.68
CA PRO A 101 0.68 -17.36 -1.64
C PRO A 101 -0.43 -16.80 -0.73
N LEU A 102 -1.70 -16.84 -1.15
CA LEU A 102 -2.82 -16.42 -0.30
C LEU A 102 -3.31 -17.58 0.57
N PRO A 103 -3.18 -17.50 1.90
CA PRO A 103 -3.77 -18.47 2.80
C PRO A 103 -5.30 -18.28 2.81
N GLY A 104 -6.05 -19.24 2.29
CA GLY A 104 -7.52 -19.21 2.35
C GLY A 104 -8.25 -19.12 1.01
N ALA A 105 -7.82 -19.92 0.03
CA ALA A 105 -8.60 -20.20 -1.18
C ALA A 105 -10.09 -20.48 -0.87
N GLY A 106 -11.01 -19.79 -1.56
CA GLY A 106 -12.45 -20.01 -1.43
C GLY A 106 -13.26 -18.86 -0.80
N ARG A 107 -12.68 -17.68 -0.53
CA ARG A 107 -13.41 -16.48 -0.08
C ARG A 107 -13.65 -15.54 -1.25
N ASP A 108 -14.82 -14.88 -1.28
CA ASP A 108 -15.15 -13.88 -2.31
C ASP A 108 -14.29 -12.61 -2.18
N HIS A 109 -13.90 -12.27 -0.95
CA HIS A 109 -13.08 -11.08 -0.65
C HIS A 109 -12.10 -11.37 0.48
N ILE A 110 -10.98 -10.64 0.47
CA ILE A 110 -9.98 -10.61 1.54
C ILE A 110 -9.73 -9.17 1.99
N ARG A 111 -9.39 -8.99 3.27
CA ARG A 111 -8.92 -7.70 3.79
C ARG A 111 -7.40 -7.69 3.82
N LEU A 112 -6.78 -6.83 3.01
CA LEU A 112 -5.35 -6.57 3.09
C LEU A 112 -5.10 -5.39 4.02
N LYS A 113 -4.04 -5.50 4.82
CA LYS A 113 -3.44 -4.39 5.54
C LYS A 113 -1.95 -4.33 5.21
N LEU A 114 -1.50 -3.14 4.85
CA LEU A 114 -0.10 -2.79 4.71
C LEU A 114 0.28 -1.95 5.91
N TRP A 115 1.38 -2.31 6.58
CA TRP A 115 1.85 -1.61 7.76
C TRP A 115 3.35 -1.38 7.69
N ALA A 116 3.79 -0.15 7.94
CA ALA A 116 5.20 0.23 7.92
C ALA A 116 5.78 0.23 9.33
N ASP A 117 6.97 -0.35 9.50
CA ASP A 117 7.71 -0.37 10.78
C ASP A 117 7.97 1.02 11.33
N ASP A 118 8.10 2.01 10.45
CA ASP A 118 8.38 3.39 10.77
C ASP A 118 7.90 4.33 9.65
N LEU A 119 8.08 5.64 9.84
CA LEU A 119 7.82 6.67 8.84
C LEU A 119 9.15 7.30 8.38
N TYR A 120 9.18 7.77 7.13
CA TYR A 120 10.15 8.77 6.71
C TYR A 120 9.58 10.15 7.08
N SER A 121 10.28 10.85 7.98
CA SER A 121 9.91 12.22 8.36
C SER A 121 10.40 13.25 7.34
N ALA A 122 9.81 14.44 7.40
CA ALA A 122 10.24 15.59 6.61
C ALA A 122 11.74 15.91 6.72
N ASP A 123 12.35 15.61 7.88
CA ASP A 123 13.78 15.82 8.09
C ASP A 123 14.66 14.92 7.20
N TYR A 124 14.15 13.76 6.77
CA TYR A 124 14.84 12.85 5.85
C TYR A 124 14.51 13.14 4.39
N THR A 125 13.25 13.44 4.10
CA THR A 125 12.74 13.46 2.73
C THR A 125 12.73 14.86 2.10
N GLY A 126 12.78 15.91 2.93
CA GLY A 126 12.48 17.28 2.51
C GLY A 126 11.00 17.53 2.20
N GLU A 127 10.16 16.48 2.27
CA GLU A 127 8.72 16.53 2.05
C GLU A 127 8.01 16.82 3.37
N LEU A 128 7.07 17.77 3.38
CA LEU A 128 6.33 18.12 4.61
C LEU A 128 5.40 17.01 5.12
N THR A 129 5.30 15.90 4.39
CA THR A 129 4.47 14.76 4.71
C THR A 129 5.33 13.62 5.25
N ASP A 130 4.89 13.03 6.37
CA ASP A 130 5.43 11.75 6.83
C ASP A 130 4.90 10.64 5.93
N LEU A 131 5.82 9.97 5.26
CA LEU A 131 5.50 9.05 4.17
C LEU A 131 6.27 7.76 4.38
N SER A 132 5.72 6.61 3.97
CA SER A 132 6.44 5.33 4.04
C SER A 132 6.68 4.75 2.67
N PHE A 133 5.63 4.25 2.02
CA PHE A 133 5.75 3.55 0.75
C PHE A 133 4.77 4.11 -0.27
N LYS A 134 5.21 4.11 -1.53
CA LYS A 134 4.33 4.25 -2.69
C LYS A 134 3.84 2.88 -3.10
N VAL A 135 2.56 2.79 -3.42
CA VAL A 135 1.94 1.56 -3.96
C VAL A 135 1.35 1.88 -5.31
N LYS A 136 1.78 1.10 -6.30
CA LYS A 136 1.37 1.22 -7.69
C LYS A 136 0.24 0.24 -8.03
N GLU A 137 0.33 -0.97 -7.52
CA GLU A 137 -0.62 -2.03 -7.86
C GLU A 137 -0.71 -3.04 -6.72
N VAL A 138 -1.92 -3.53 -6.50
CA VAL A 138 -2.20 -4.66 -5.61
C VAL A 138 -3.23 -5.54 -6.31
N ALA A 139 -2.92 -6.80 -6.57
CA ALA A 139 -3.79 -7.70 -7.31
C ALA A 139 -3.80 -9.11 -6.72
N VAL A 140 -4.94 -9.78 -6.83
CA VAL A 140 -5.04 -11.23 -6.63
C VAL A 140 -4.96 -11.91 -7.99
N GLU A 141 -4.04 -12.87 -8.15
CA GLU A 141 -3.79 -13.61 -9.41
C GLU A 141 -3.71 -15.12 -9.18
#